data_AF-A0A836S9E1-F1
#
_entry.id   AF-A0A836S9E1-F1
#
_cell.length_a   1.000
_cell.length_b   1.000
_cell.length_c   1.000
_cell.angle_alpha   90.00
_cell.angle_beta   90.00
_cell.angle_gamma   90.00
#
_symmetry.space_group_name_H-M   'P 1'
#
loop_
_entity.id
_entity.type
_entity.pdbx_description
1 polymer ?
#
loop_
_entity_poly.entity_id
_entity_poly.type
_entity_poly.pdbx_seq_one_letter_code
_entity_poly.pdbx_strand_id
1 'polypeptide(L)'
;MALTLNHPEANNLVKELISYTGETLIQAVLNALREKIQKEKEKRKHSVSMKEELLQIGKECAALPILDNRTPEEILGYNNNGVTN
;
A
#
# COMPACT_ATOMS: atom_id res chain seq x y z
N MET A 1 26.20 -8.77 10.55
CA MET A 1 25.84 -10.06 11.15
C MET A 1 25.82 -11.12 10.06
N ALA A 2 26.34 -12.31 10.35
CA ALA A 2 26.19 -13.47 9.46
C ALA A 2 24.88 -14.21 9.81
N LEU A 3 24.16 -14.69 8.80
CA LEU A 3 22.94 -15.46 8.98
C LEU A 3 23.30 -16.95 9.12
N THR A 4 23.04 -17.54 10.29
CA THR A 4 23.13 -18.98 10.51
C THR A 4 21.73 -19.56 10.56
N LEU A 5 21.36 -20.35 9.55
CA LEU A 5 19.99 -20.87 9.39
C LEU A 5 19.98 -22.40 9.56
N ASN A 6 19.78 -22.86 10.80
CA ASN A 6 19.63 -24.28 11.13
C ASN A 6 18.18 -24.60 11.44
N HIS A 7 17.34 -24.66 10.39
CA HIS A 7 15.93 -25.01 10.51
C HIS A 7 15.55 -26.03 9.42
N PRO A 8 14.92 -27.17 9.78
CA PRO A 8 14.62 -28.23 8.81
C PRO A 8 13.66 -27.76 7.70
N GLU A 9 12.71 -26.89 8.03
CA GLU A 9 11.79 -26.30 7.04
C GLU A 9 12.51 -25.40 6.05
N ALA A 10 13.50 -24.62 6.51
CA ALA A 10 14.27 -23.75 5.63
C ALA A 10 15.04 -24.56 4.58
N ASN A 11 15.60 -25.69 4.99
CA ASN A 11 16.27 -26.60 4.06
C ASN A 11 15.30 -27.18 3.02
N ASN A 12 14.07 -27.51 3.40
CA ASN A 12 13.07 -28.03 2.47
C ASN A 12 12.64 -26.95 1.47
N LEU A 13 12.33 -25.74 1.94
CA LEU A 13 11.95 -24.61 1.10
C LEU A 13 13.06 -24.21 0.11
N VAL A 14 14.31 -24.22 0.55
CA VAL A 14 15.45 -23.93 -0.32
C VAL A 14 15.63 -25.02 -1.37
N LYS A 15 15.51 -26.31 -1.01
CA LYS A 15 15.59 -27.41 -1.98
C LYS A 15 14.48 -27.31 -3.03
N GLU A 16 13.26 -27.01 -2.59
CA GLU A 16 12.12 -26.83 -3.48
C GLU A 16 12.36 -25.66 -4.44
N LEU A 17 12.79 -24.50 -3.92
CA LEU A 17 13.09 -23.32 -4.74
C LEU A 17 14.20 -23.59 -5.77
N ILE A 18 15.27 -24.29 -5.38
CA ILE A 18 16.35 -24.70 -6.30
C ILE A 18 15.81 -25.66 -7.37
N SER A 19 14.91 -26.57 -7.03
CA SER A 19 14.35 -27.52 -7.99
C SER A 19 13.55 -26.84 -9.11
N TYR A 20 12.90 -25.71 -8.80
CA TYR A 20 12.17 -24.92 -9.79
C TYR A 20 13.05 -23.93 -10.58
N THR A 21 14.07 -23.37 -9.94
CA THR A 21 14.86 -22.25 -10.52
C THR A 21 16.19 -22.68 -11.12
N GLY A 22 16.73 -23.83 -10.73
CA GLY A 22 18.09 -24.27 -11.07
C GLY A 22 19.20 -23.45 -10.40
N GLU A 23 18.86 -22.58 -9.45
CA GLU A 23 19.82 -21.72 -8.76
C GLU A 23 20.66 -22.48 -7.73
N THR A 24 21.82 -21.94 -7.36
CA THR A 24 22.54 -22.44 -6.18
C THR A 24 21.82 -22.06 -4.88
N LEU A 25 22.10 -22.77 -3.79
CA LEU A 25 21.53 -22.47 -2.46
C LEU A 25 21.68 -21.00 -2.07
N ILE A 26 22.86 -20.44 -2.28
CA ILE A 26 23.14 -19.04 -1.91
C ILE A 26 22.36 -18.08 -2.82
N GLN A 27 22.28 -18.35 -4.12
CA GLN A 27 21.51 -17.53 -5.06
C GLN A 27 20.03 -17.55 -4.73
N ALA A 28 19.45 -18.74 -4.52
CA ALA A 28 18.05 -18.94 -4.17
C ALA A 28 17.67 -18.14 -2.91
N VAL A 29 18.49 -18.22 -1.86
CA VAL A 29 18.25 -17.48 -0.62
C VAL A 29 18.39 -15.96 -0.83
N LEU A 30 19.44 -15.50 -1.51
CA LEU A 30 19.65 -14.07 -1.74
C LEU A 30 18.55 -13.46 -2.61
N ASN A 31 18.11 -14.16 -3.66
CA ASN A 31 17.09 -13.69 -4.57
C ASN A 31 15.72 -13.65 -3.87
N ALA A 32 15.35 -14.72 -3.15
CA ALA A 32 14.11 -14.72 -2.36
C ALA A 32 14.05 -13.58 -1.33
N LEU A 33 15.17 -13.31 -0.63
CA LEU A 33 15.25 -12.19 0.30
C LEU A 33 15.13 -10.83 -0.41
N ARG A 34 15.83 -10.63 -1.54
CA ARG A 34 15.75 -9.40 -2.33
C ARG A 34 14.34 -9.13 -2.82
N GLU A 35 13.68 -10.14 -3.38
CA GLU A 35 12.31 -10.05 -3.85
C GLU A 35 11.35 -9.69 -2.73
N LYS A 36 11.47 -10.35 -1.56
CA LYS A 36 10.61 -10.06 -0.42
C LYS A 36 10.83 -8.64 0.10
N ILE A 37 12.08 -8.19 0.21
CA ILE A 37 12.41 -6.82 0.61
C ILE A 37 11.81 -5.82 -0.39
N GLN A 38 11.94 -6.06 -1.69
CA GLN A 38 11.41 -5.18 -2.73
C GLN A 38 9.88 -5.06 -2.60
N LYS A 39 9.17 -6.18 -2.49
CA LYS A 39 7.71 -6.20 -2.28
C LYS A 39 7.29 -5.42 -1.04
N GLU A 40 7.99 -5.58 0.08
CA GLU A 40 7.67 -4.84 1.31
C GLU A 40 7.99 -3.34 1.20
N LYS A 41 9.08 -2.97 0.51
CA LYS A 41 9.40 -1.57 0.22
C LYS A 41 8.32 -0.92 -0.64
N GLU A 42 7.89 -1.60 -1.69
CA GLU A 42 6.83 -1.12 -2.60
C GLU A 42 5.51 -0.95 -1.85
N LYS A 43 5.12 -1.93 -1.02
CA LYS A 43 3.92 -1.84 -0.17
C LYS A 43 3.96 -0.61 0.74
N ARG A 44 5.09 -0.38 1.42
CA ARG A 44 5.28 0.81 2.26
C ARG A 44 5.21 2.10 1.44
N LYS A 45 5.87 2.14 0.28
CA LYS A 45 5.86 3.32 -0.61
C LYS A 45 4.45 3.66 -1.08
N HIS A 46 3.66 2.67 -1.49
CA HIS A 46 2.26 2.89 -1.90
C HIS A 46 1.42 3.46 -0.76
N SER A 47 1.57 2.94 0.47
CA SER A 47 0.83 3.49 1.62
C SER A 47 1.21 4.93 1.97
N VAL A 48 2.50 5.28 1.84
CA VAL A 48 2.99 6.64 2.09
C VAL A 48 2.51 7.58 0.98
N SER A 49 2.64 7.15 -0.28
CA SER A 49 2.19 7.89 -1.46
C SER A 49 0.70 8.21 -1.40
N MET A 50 -0.15 7.25 -1.05
CA MET A 50 -1.61 7.47 -0.98
C MET A 50 -1.98 8.50 0.09
N LYS A 51 -1.32 8.46 1.25
CA LYS A 51 -1.56 9.45 2.31
C LYS A 51 -1.17 10.85 1.86
N GLU A 52 -0.01 10.98 1.22
CA GLU A 52 0.51 12.26 0.73
C GLU A 52 -0.39 12.83 -0.39
N GLU A 53 -0.84 11.98 -1.31
CA GLU A 53 -1.76 12.33 -2.39
C GLU A 53 -3.12 12.81 -1.86
N LEU A 54 -3.73 12.07 -0.92
CA LEU A 54 -4.99 12.49 -0.29
C LEU A 54 -4.85 13.83 0.45
N LEU A 55 -3.72 14.04 1.14
CA LEU A 55 -3.47 15.31 1.82
C LEU A 55 -3.26 16.46 0.84
N GLN A 56 -2.60 16.20 -0.30
CA GLN A 56 -2.41 17.19 -1.35
C GLN A 56 -3.76 17.61 -1.96
N ILE A 57 -4.61 16.65 -2.33
CA ILE A 57 -5.97 16.92 -2.83
C ILE A 57 -6.78 17.72 -1.79
N GLY A 58 -6.73 17.32 -0.52
CA GLY A 58 -7.42 18.03 0.55
C GLY A 58 -6.98 19.50 0.69
N LYS A 59 -5.68 19.78 0.57
CA LYS A 59 -5.14 21.14 0.59
C LYS A 59 -5.59 21.95 -0.62
N GLU A 60 -5.57 21.35 -1.81
CA GLU A 60 -6.03 22.00 -3.04
C GLU A 60 -7.51 22.38 -2.94
N CYS A 61 -8.37 21.45 -2.52
CA CYS A 61 -9.79 21.71 -2.31
C CYS A 61 -10.03 22.80 -1.25
N ALA A 62 -9.29 22.79 -0.14
CA ALA A 62 -9.42 23.77 0.92
C ALA A 62 -8.95 25.18 0.52
N ALA A 63 -8.09 25.30 -0.49
CA ALA A 63 -7.61 26.58 -1.00
C ALA A 63 -8.55 27.22 -2.04
N LEU A 64 -9.56 26.49 -2.53
CA LEU A 64 -10.52 27.03 -3.50
C LEU A 64 -11.44 28.08 -2.87
N PRO A 65 -11.84 29.12 -3.61
CA PRO A 65 -12.79 30.11 -3.12
C PRO A 65 -14.18 29.51 -2.94
N ILE A 66 -14.89 29.96 -1.91
CA ILE A 66 -16.30 29.62 -1.70
C ILE A 66 -17.14 30.36 -2.76
N LEU A 67 -17.65 29.62 -3.76
CA LEU A 67 -18.52 30.17 -4.80
C LEU A 67 -20.01 30.16 -4.41
N ASP A 68 -20.39 29.24 -3.53
CA ASP A 68 -21.73 29.08 -3.01
C ASP A 68 -21.63 28.80 -1.52
N ASN A 69 -22.24 29.65 -0.70
CA ASN A 69 -22.17 29.58 0.76
C ASN A 69 -23.43 29.00 1.39
N ARG A 70 -24.32 28.39 0.58
CA ARG A 70 -25.45 27.62 1.07
C ARG A 70 -24.96 26.47 1.95
N THR A 71 -25.70 26.15 3.00
CA THR A 71 -25.41 24.97 3.81
C THR A 71 -25.66 23.70 3.00
N PRO A 72 -25.09 22.54 3.38
CA PRO A 72 -25.39 21.27 2.72
C PRO A 72 -26.89 21.00 2.59
N GLU A 73 -27.69 21.35 3.59
CA GLU A 73 -29.15 21.19 3.59
C GLU A 73 -29.83 22.10 2.55
N GLU A 74 -29.39 23.35 2.44
CA GLU A 74 -29.87 24.31 1.44
C GLU A 74 -29.44 23.96 0.01
N ILE A 75 -28.28 23.31 -0.15
CA ILE A 75 -27.80 22.77 -1.43
C ILE A 75 -28.65 21.57 -1.85
N LEU A 76 -28.95 20.68 -0.90
CA LEU A 76 -29.77 19.49 -1.14
C LEU A 76 -31.24 19.83 -1.41
N GLY A 77 -31.76 20.92 -0.82
CA GLY A 77 -33.12 21.42 -1.07
C GLY A 77 -34.24 20.53 -0.51
N TYR A 78 -33.89 19.56 0.35
CA TYR A 78 -34.87 18.73 1.04
C TYR A 78 -35.36 19.43 2.31
N ASN A 79 -36.65 19.35 2.59
CA ASN A 79 -37.15 19.66 3.92
C ASN A 79 -36.85 18.51 4.90
N ASN A 80 -37.18 18.72 6.18
CA ASN A 80 -36.91 17.75 7.26
C ASN A 80 -37.53 16.35 7.06
N ASN A 81 -38.40 16.19 6.06
CA ASN A 81 -39.07 14.93 5.72
C ASN A 81 -38.46 14.26 4.47
N GLY A 82 -37.39 14.81 3.89
CA GLY A 82 -36.70 14.23 2.73
C GLY A 82 -37.43 14.44 1.39
N VAL A 83 -38.41 15.34 1.34
CA VAL A 83 -39.08 15.76 0.11
C VAL A 83 -38.60 17.16 -0.29
N THR A 84 -38.44 17.38 -1.59
CA THR A 84 -38.06 18.67 -2.15
C THR A 84 -39.13 19.72 -1.85
N ASN A 85 -38.72 20.89 -1.36
CA ASN A 85 -39.61 22.05 -1.28
C ASN A 85 -40.00 22.59 -2.66
#